data_AF-A0A8T2DLC2-F1
#
_entry.id   AF-A0A8T2DLC2-F1
#
_cell.length_a   1.000
_cell.length_b   1.000
_cell.length_c   1.000
_cell.angle_alpha   90.00
_cell.angle_beta   90.00
_cell.angle_gamma   90.00
#
_symmetry.space_group_name_H-M   'P 1'
#
loop_
_entity.id
_entity.type
_entity.pdbx_description
1 polymer ?
#
loop_
_entity_poly.entity_id
_entity_poly.type
_entity_poly.pdbx_seq_one_letter_code
_entity_poly.pdbx_strand_id
1 'polypeptide(L)'
;MANCFAPQLTFPSFSPRHFSPRMSHQSPKPSTSTTTSIFTSATKLLWGPSLPPGLLISTARTAWTTVWQLMMTQLAPSDSSGSYTRPTSKFRLDPTQFTSAASSELHLYVGLPCPWAHRTLIVRALKGLNDAVPVSIASPGQDGSWEFKDNNIPIKDKDKLIPSLDKANRCRNLKEVYKSRSGGYDGRCTVPMLWDLRKKDVVCNESYDIIEFFNSGLNKLARNDNLDLSPPELKEMIQGWNQIVYPKVNNGVYRCGFAQSQEAYDGAVNELFSTLDEIEDHLGSNRYLCGERLTLADVCLFTTLIRFDSVYNILFKCTKKKLVEYPNLYGYLREIYQIPGVAATCDISAIMDGYYKTLFPLNASGIQPAISSSGDQDSLWRPHNRDLVGKAIEAQLSV
;
A
#
# COMPACT_ATOMS: atom_id res chain seq x y z
N MET A 1 11.89 -74.56 -13.90
CA MET A 1 10.41 -74.60 -13.95
C MET A 1 9.92 -73.18 -14.10
N ALA A 2 9.12 -72.91 -15.16
CA ALA A 2 8.23 -71.76 -15.42
C ALA A 2 8.75 -70.35 -15.04
N ASN A 3 9.18 -69.45 -15.94
CA ASN A 3 8.44 -68.78 -17.03
C ASN A 3 7.01 -68.33 -16.69
N CYS A 4 6.85 -67.03 -16.40
CA CYS A 4 5.68 -66.18 -16.63
C CYS A 4 6.16 -64.71 -16.64
N PHE A 5 6.60 -64.19 -17.79
CA PHE A 5 5.84 -63.26 -18.66
C PHE A 5 5.28 -62.02 -17.95
N ALA A 6 6.06 -60.94 -17.98
CA ALA A 6 5.59 -59.57 -17.81
C ALA A 6 5.05 -59.04 -19.17
N PRO A 7 3.95 -58.28 -19.21
CA PRO A 7 3.42 -57.75 -20.46
C PRO A 7 4.27 -56.59 -20.95
N GLN A 8 4.86 -56.75 -22.14
CA GLN A 8 5.44 -55.66 -22.92
C GLN A 8 4.30 -54.77 -23.42
N LEU A 9 4.21 -53.55 -22.90
CA LEU A 9 3.45 -52.48 -23.55
C LEU A 9 4.30 -51.93 -24.70
N THR A 10 3.83 -52.20 -25.91
CA THR A 10 4.34 -51.67 -27.16
C THR A 10 4.09 -50.17 -27.23
N PHE A 11 5.14 -49.37 -27.31
CA PHE A 11 5.05 -47.96 -27.70
C PHE A 11 4.82 -47.89 -29.22
N PRO A 12 3.78 -47.20 -29.72
CA PRO A 12 3.64 -46.95 -31.15
C PRO A 12 4.75 -46.00 -31.62
N SER A 13 5.46 -46.40 -32.68
CA SER A 13 6.41 -45.56 -33.40
C SER A 13 5.66 -44.42 -34.11
N PHE A 14 5.87 -43.19 -33.66
CA PHE A 14 5.42 -42.01 -34.40
C PHE A 14 6.43 -41.66 -35.49
N SER A 15 6.06 -41.88 -36.75
CA SER A 15 6.74 -41.26 -37.89
C SER A 15 6.65 -39.73 -37.80
N PRO A 16 7.71 -38.98 -38.13
CA PRO A 16 7.63 -37.53 -38.18
C PRO A 16 6.80 -37.12 -39.39
N ARG A 17 5.55 -36.70 -39.18
CA ARG A 17 4.79 -35.97 -40.19
C ARG A 17 5.36 -34.55 -40.27
N HIS A 18 6.05 -34.25 -41.36
CA HIS A 18 6.33 -32.87 -41.76
C HIS A 18 5.01 -32.11 -41.94
N PHE A 19 4.72 -31.20 -41.01
CA PHE A 19 3.72 -30.16 -41.20
C PHE A 19 4.39 -28.97 -41.87
N SER A 20 4.18 -28.80 -43.18
CA SER A 20 4.41 -27.52 -43.86
C SER A 20 3.23 -26.60 -43.54
N PRO A 21 3.43 -25.41 -42.95
CA PRO A 21 2.35 -24.45 -42.76
C PRO A 21 1.94 -23.89 -44.12
N ARG A 22 0.70 -24.17 -44.54
CA ARG A 22 0.08 -23.52 -45.70
C ARG A 22 -0.31 -22.10 -45.29
N MET A 23 0.53 -21.13 -45.65
CA MET A 23 0.22 -19.70 -45.55
C MET A 23 -1.03 -19.38 -46.39
N SER A 24 -2.16 -19.16 -45.71
CA SER A 24 -3.36 -18.56 -46.31
C SER A 24 -3.16 -17.04 -46.36
N HIS A 25 -2.87 -16.50 -47.54
CA HIS A 25 -3.00 -15.08 -47.82
C HIS A 25 -4.49 -14.71 -47.93
N GLN A 26 -5.10 -14.36 -46.81
CA GLN A 26 -6.28 -13.50 -46.79
C GLN A 26 -5.87 -12.19 -46.11
N SER A 27 -5.70 -11.15 -46.93
CA SER A 27 -5.44 -9.78 -46.50
C SER A 27 -6.62 -9.27 -45.65
N PRO A 28 -6.41 -8.79 -44.42
CA PRO A 28 -7.44 -8.05 -43.71
C PRO A 28 -7.72 -6.74 -44.48
N LYS A 29 -8.99 -6.46 -44.77
CA LYS A 29 -9.41 -5.13 -45.23
C LYS A 29 -9.04 -4.10 -44.14
N PRO A 30 -8.35 -2.99 -44.47
CA PRO A 30 -8.00 -1.99 -43.48
C PRO A 30 -9.26 -1.25 -43.03
N SER A 31 -9.67 -1.46 -41.78
CA SER A 31 -10.53 -0.52 -41.07
C SER A 31 -9.73 0.77 -40.84
N THR A 32 -10.23 1.85 -41.38
CA THR A 32 -9.69 3.22 -41.37
C THR A 32 -9.11 3.62 -40.01
N SER A 33 -7.78 3.79 -39.99
CA SER A 33 -6.91 4.12 -38.87
C SER A 33 -6.64 5.62 -38.78
N THR A 34 -7.63 6.40 -38.35
CA THR A 34 -7.50 7.86 -38.24
C THR A 34 -6.45 8.27 -37.18
N THR A 35 -6.30 7.51 -36.09
CA THR A 35 -5.33 7.76 -35.00
C THR A 35 -3.88 7.46 -35.38
N THR A 36 -3.62 6.38 -36.14
CA THR A 36 -2.27 6.03 -36.61
C THR A 36 -1.75 7.06 -37.61
N SER A 37 -2.64 7.62 -38.44
CA SER A 37 -2.33 8.68 -39.39
C SER A 37 -1.92 9.98 -38.71
N ILE A 38 -2.62 10.42 -37.66
CA ILE A 38 -2.29 11.68 -36.96
C ILE A 38 -0.95 11.55 -36.24
N PHE A 39 -0.72 10.44 -35.53
CA PHE A 39 0.55 10.23 -34.82
C PHE A 39 1.73 10.16 -35.80
N THR A 40 1.56 9.48 -36.93
CA THR A 40 2.61 9.36 -37.97
C THR A 40 2.85 10.70 -38.67
N SER A 41 1.81 11.47 -38.97
CA SER A 41 1.93 12.81 -39.55
C SER A 41 2.55 13.82 -38.57
N ALA A 42 2.16 13.80 -37.30
CA ALA A 42 2.79 14.61 -36.26
C ALA A 42 4.25 14.21 -36.06
N THR A 43 4.57 12.91 -36.11
CA THR A 43 5.95 12.44 -36.00
C THR A 43 6.79 12.91 -37.18
N LYS A 44 6.29 12.82 -38.42
CA LYS A 44 6.98 13.33 -39.61
C LYS A 44 7.13 14.86 -39.62
N LEU A 45 6.18 15.59 -39.03
CA LEU A 45 6.22 17.05 -38.93
C LEU A 45 7.21 17.53 -37.86
N LEU A 46 7.21 16.89 -36.70
CA LEU A 46 8.06 17.25 -35.56
C LEU A 46 9.49 16.75 -35.74
N TRP A 47 9.66 15.53 -36.27
CA TRP A 47 10.98 14.89 -36.47
C TRP A 47 11.43 14.90 -37.93
N GLY A 48 10.79 15.71 -38.78
CA GLY A 48 11.22 15.95 -40.15
C GLY A 48 12.46 16.86 -40.23
N PRO A 49 13.10 16.98 -41.40
CA PRO A 49 14.32 17.77 -41.59
C PRO A 49 14.15 19.29 -41.35
N SER A 50 12.92 19.75 -41.11
CA SER A 50 12.52 21.16 -41.02
C SER A 50 12.65 21.79 -39.62
N LEU A 51 12.81 21.00 -38.55
CA LEU A 51 13.08 21.49 -37.19
C LEU A 51 14.35 20.83 -36.65
N PRO A 52 15.37 21.59 -36.19
CA PRO A 52 16.54 20.98 -35.58
C PRO A 52 16.07 20.20 -34.33
N PRO A 53 16.36 18.90 -34.22
CA PRO A 53 15.84 18.05 -33.14
C PRO A 53 16.07 18.64 -31.73
N GLY A 54 17.16 19.39 -31.54
CA GLY A 54 17.48 20.07 -30.28
C GLY A 54 16.43 21.10 -29.83
N LEU A 55 15.88 21.91 -30.74
CA LEU A 55 14.88 22.93 -30.36
C LEU A 55 13.55 22.28 -29.97
N LEU A 56 13.12 21.26 -30.72
CA LEU A 56 11.94 20.48 -30.40
C LEU A 56 12.09 19.79 -29.04
N ILE A 57 13.19 19.08 -28.83
CA ILE A 57 13.44 18.35 -27.58
C ILE A 57 13.50 19.32 -26.40
N SER A 58 14.18 20.47 -26.55
CA SER A 58 14.26 21.49 -25.51
C SER A 58 12.87 22.06 -25.17
N THR A 59 12.07 22.39 -26.19
CA THR A 59 10.71 22.93 -26.00
C THR A 59 9.80 21.90 -25.32
N ALA A 60 9.81 20.65 -25.78
CA ALA A 60 9.02 19.58 -25.20
C ALA A 60 9.43 19.28 -23.75
N ARG A 61 10.74 19.27 -23.47
CA ARG A 61 11.28 19.09 -22.11
C ARG A 61 10.82 20.21 -21.19
N THR A 62 10.94 21.46 -21.61
CA THR A 62 10.50 22.62 -20.82
C THR A 62 9.00 22.56 -20.55
N ALA A 63 8.19 22.33 -21.59
CA ALA A 63 6.74 22.21 -21.45
C ALA A 63 6.34 21.07 -20.49
N TRP A 64 6.95 19.89 -20.64
CA TRP A 64 6.71 18.75 -19.75
C TRP A 64 7.09 19.06 -18.31
N THR A 65 8.29 19.60 -18.08
CA THR A 65 8.76 19.96 -16.72
C THR A 65 7.84 20.98 -16.07
N THR A 66 7.39 22.01 -16.79
CA THR A 66 6.47 23.03 -16.25
C THR A 66 5.12 22.42 -15.88
N VAL A 67 4.54 21.58 -16.75
CA VAL A 67 3.27 20.88 -16.45
C VAL A 67 3.45 19.96 -15.25
N TRP A 68 4.55 19.21 -15.20
CA TRP A 68 4.87 18.32 -14.09
C TRP A 68 4.95 19.09 -12.77
N GLN A 69 5.68 20.22 -12.73
CA GLN A 69 5.77 21.07 -11.53
C GLN A 69 4.39 21.57 -11.07
N LEU A 70 3.58 22.10 -11.98
CA LEU A 70 2.22 22.55 -11.66
C LEU A 70 1.38 21.43 -11.03
N MET A 71 1.42 20.24 -11.60
CA MET A 71 0.68 19.09 -11.07
C MET A 71 1.20 18.63 -9.71
N MET A 72 2.52 18.64 -9.52
CA MET A 72 3.15 18.27 -8.26
C MET A 72 2.80 19.22 -7.11
N THR A 73 2.60 20.53 -7.36
CA THR A 73 2.13 21.46 -6.31
C THR A 73 0.80 21.05 -5.68
N GLN A 74 -0.09 20.42 -6.46
CA GLN A 74 -1.39 19.95 -6.00
C GLN A 74 -1.31 18.56 -5.34
N LEU A 75 -0.54 17.65 -5.96
CA LEU A 75 -0.39 16.28 -5.48
C LEU A 75 0.42 16.22 -4.18
N ALA A 76 1.51 16.96 -4.14
CA ALA A 76 2.51 16.92 -3.08
C ALA A 76 3.05 18.32 -2.77
N PRO A 77 2.34 19.09 -1.92
CA PRO A 77 2.78 20.40 -1.48
C PRO A 77 4.20 20.36 -0.94
N SER A 78 5.05 21.28 -1.40
CA SER A 78 6.44 21.39 -0.99
C SER A 78 6.78 22.82 -0.54
N ASP A 79 7.83 22.94 0.26
CA ASP A 79 8.43 24.24 0.55
C ASP A 79 9.30 24.75 -0.61
N SER A 80 9.94 25.90 -0.44
CA SER A 80 10.82 26.51 -1.44
C SER A 80 12.08 25.69 -1.74
N SER A 81 12.46 24.73 -0.89
CA SER A 81 13.56 23.81 -1.13
C SER A 81 13.16 22.61 -2.00
N GLY A 82 11.85 22.42 -2.26
CA GLY A 82 11.31 21.25 -2.93
C GLY A 82 11.02 20.07 -1.98
N SER A 83 11.08 20.30 -0.66
CA SER A 83 10.81 19.28 0.36
C SER A 83 9.30 19.12 0.58
N TYR A 84 8.82 17.89 0.44
CA TYR A 84 7.41 17.55 0.63
C TYR A 84 6.95 17.72 2.08
N THR A 85 5.80 18.38 2.26
CA THR A 85 5.10 18.47 3.55
C THR A 85 3.72 17.82 3.44
N ARG A 86 3.45 16.84 4.31
CA ARG A 86 2.15 16.15 4.36
C ARG A 86 1.09 17.07 4.99
N PRO A 87 -0.03 17.37 4.30
CA PRO A 87 -1.15 18.06 4.92
C PRO A 87 -1.73 17.27 6.09
N THR A 88 -2.08 17.96 7.17
CA THR A 88 -2.66 17.35 8.37
C THR A 88 -4.12 16.95 8.15
N SER A 89 -4.53 15.88 8.83
CA SER A 89 -5.91 15.39 8.84
C SER A 89 -6.81 16.39 9.58
N LYS A 90 -7.99 16.70 9.02
CA LYS A 90 -8.91 17.71 9.59
C LYS A 90 -9.71 17.20 10.78
N PHE A 91 -10.21 15.97 10.72
CA PHE A 91 -11.15 15.43 11.69
C PHE A 91 -10.38 14.57 12.69
N ARG A 92 -10.21 15.09 13.90
CA ARG A 92 -9.56 14.41 15.02
C ARG A 92 -10.61 13.78 15.92
N LEU A 93 -10.27 12.65 16.51
CA LEU A 93 -11.17 11.95 17.41
C LEU A 93 -11.25 12.69 18.75
N ASP A 94 -12.46 12.90 19.26
CA ASP A 94 -12.69 13.35 20.63
C ASP A 94 -13.04 12.13 21.50
N PRO A 95 -12.13 11.66 22.38
CA PRO A 95 -12.36 10.48 23.20
C PRO A 95 -13.55 10.61 24.16
N THR A 96 -13.93 11.85 24.51
CA THR A 96 -15.01 12.09 25.47
C THR A 96 -16.40 11.87 24.86
N GLN A 97 -16.51 11.83 23.54
CA GLN A 97 -17.79 11.72 22.83
C GLN A 97 -18.25 10.27 22.59
N PHE A 98 -17.42 9.27 22.91
CA PHE A 98 -17.73 7.86 22.64
C PHE A 98 -17.83 7.04 23.94
N THR A 99 -19.05 6.84 24.42
CA THR A 99 -19.40 5.77 25.36
C THR A 99 -19.71 4.49 24.60
N SER A 100 -19.58 3.30 25.21
CA SER A 100 -19.75 2.03 24.47
C SER A 100 -21.15 1.83 23.86
N ALA A 101 -22.18 2.53 24.37
CA ALA A 101 -23.53 2.54 23.79
C ALA A 101 -23.63 3.42 22.52
N ALA A 102 -22.66 4.33 22.31
CA ALA A 102 -22.58 5.16 21.13
C ALA A 102 -21.82 4.51 19.97
N SER A 103 -21.07 3.43 20.23
CA SER A 103 -20.15 2.80 19.29
C SER A 103 -20.77 1.75 18.36
N SER A 104 -22.07 1.43 18.49
CA SER A 104 -22.73 0.36 17.73
C SER A 104 -23.07 0.69 16.28
N GLU A 105 -22.72 1.89 15.79
CA GLU A 105 -23.06 2.36 14.43
C GLU A 105 -21.89 3.05 13.72
N LEU A 106 -20.68 2.57 13.99
CA LEU A 106 -19.48 3.04 13.33
C LEU A 106 -19.28 2.32 12.01
N HIS A 107 -18.86 3.06 10.98
CA HIS A 107 -18.50 2.50 9.68
C HIS A 107 -17.12 2.99 9.26
N LEU A 108 -16.29 2.09 8.73
CA LEU A 108 -14.94 2.44 8.30
C LEU A 108 -14.86 2.48 6.77
N TYR A 109 -14.30 3.57 6.26
CA TYR A 109 -13.97 3.72 4.85
C TYR A 109 -12.46 3.64 4.65
N VAL A 110 -12.02 2.75 3.77
CA VAL A 110 -10.60 2.49 3.52
C VAL A 110 -10.32 2.37 2.02
N GLY A 111 -9.04 2.45 1.66
CA GLY A 111 -8.55 1.98 0.36
C GLY A 111 -7.33 1.10 0.60
N LEU A 112 -7.34 -0.13 0.06
CA LEU A 112 -6.27 -1.12 0.25
C LEU A 112 -4.85 -0.61 -0.09
N PRO A 113 -4.65 0.26 -1.11
CA PRO A 113 -3.31 0.78 -1.38
C PRO A 113 -2.76 1.65 -0.26
N CYS A 114 -3.60 2.36 0.49
CA CYS A 114 -3.18 3.37 1.44
C CYS A 114 -2.59 2.76 2.73
N PRO A 115 -1.32 3.04 3.09
CA PRO A 115 -0.72 2.50 4.31
C PRO A 115 -1.39 3.04 5.58
N TRP A 116 -1.86 4.30 5.56
CA TRP A 116 -2.57 4.90 6.69
C TRP A 116 -3.89 4.18 6.97
N ALA A 117 -4.63 3.82 5.92
CA ALA A 117 -5.87 3.05 6.06
C ALA A 117 -5.58 1.59 6.46
N HIS A 118 -4.49 1.03 5.96
CA HIS A 118 -4.07 -0.34 6.28
C HIS A 118 -3.83 -0.53 7.79
N ARG A 119 -3.33 0.47 8.52
CA ARG A 119 -3.19 0.43 9.98
C ARG A 119 -4.51 0.10 10.67
N THR A 120 -5.59 0.76 10.24
CA THR A 120 -6.93 0.58 10.80
C THR A 120 -7.48 -0.81 10.51
N LEU A 121 -7.18 -1.38 9.33
CA LEU A 121 -7.57 -2.75 8.98
C LEU A 121 -6.84 -3.78 9.82
N ILE A 122 -5.53 -3.61 10.05
CA ILE A 122 -4.72 -4.51 10.88
C ILE A 122 -5.24 -4.50 12.31
N VAL A 123 -5.38 -3.33 12.94
CA VAL A 123 -5.87 -3.27 14.34
C VAL A 123 -7.31 -3.77 14.45
N ARG A 124 -8.18 -3.47 13.47
CA ARG A 124 -9.53 -4.04 13.39
C ARG A 124 -9.51 -5.57 13.35
N ALA A 125 -8.62 -6.17 12.56
CA ALA A 125 -8.47 -7.62 12.49
C ALA A 125 -7.93 -8.21 13.79
N LEU A 126 -6.84 -7.64 14.34
CA LEU A 126 -6.20 -8.10 15.58
C LEU A 126 -7.13 -8.02 16.79
N LYS A 127 -7.94 -6.95 16.90
CA LYS A 127 -8.96 -6.80 17.96
C LYS A 127 -10.22 -7.63 17.70
N GLY A 128 -10.37 -8.23 16.52
CA GLY A 128 -11.56 -9.00 16.15
C GLY A 128 -12.82 -8.12 16.01
N LEU A 129 -12.67 -6.88 15.53
CA LEU A 129 -13.74 -5.89 15.38
C LEU A 129 -14.49 -6.02 14.04
N ASN A 130 -14.46 -7.19 13.42
CA ASN A 130 -14.97 -7.38 12.07
C ASN A 130 -16.47 -7.07 11.94
N ASP A 131 -17.26 -7.53 12.91
CA ASP A 131 -18.71 -7.32 12.95
C ASP A 131 -19.07 -5.95 13.52
N ALA A 132 -18.29 -5.47 14.51
CA ALA A 132 -18.55 -4.23 15.23
C ALA A 132 -18.29 -2.98 14.36
N VAL A 133 -17.32 -3.05 13.45
CA VAL A 133 -16.99 -1.95 12.54
C VAL A 133 -17.01 -2.47 11.10
N PRO A 134 -18.15 -2.42 10.41
CA PRO A 134 -18.24 -2.75 8.99
C PRO A 134 -17.36 -1.83 8.14
N VAL A 135 -16.93 -2.33 6.96
CA VAL A 135 -16.02 -1.60 6.08
C VAL A 135 -16.53 -1.48 4.65
N SER A 136 -16.39 -0.28 4.07
CA SER A 136 -16.49 0.01 2.64
C SER A 136 -15.07 0.20 2.08
N ILE A 137 -14.70 -0.55 1.06
CA ILE A 137 -13.34 -0.53 0.50
C ILE A 137 -13.39 0.16 -0.87
N ALA A 138 -12.80 1.34 -0.96
CA ALA A 138 -12.69 2.08 -2.19
C ALA A 138 -11.48 1.62 -3.03
N SER A 139 -11.64 1.73 -4.34
CA SER A 139 -10.55 1.65 -5.31
C SER A 139 -10.15 3.07 -5.75
N PRO A 140 -8.89 3.26 -6.16
CA PRO A 140 -8.48 4.50 -6.82
C PRO A 140 -9.23 4.72 -8.16
N GLY A 141 -9.80 5.91 -8.32
CA GLY A 141 -10.43 6.40 -9.55
C GLY A 141 -9.43 7.02 -10.51
N GLN A 142 -9.85 7.26 -11.76
CA GLN A 142 -8.99 7.86 -12.79
C GLN A 142 -8.59 9.30 -12.47
N ASP A 143 -9.44 10.03 -11.74
CA ASP A 143 -9.20 11.41 -11.29
C ASP A 143 -8.43 11.48 -9.96
N GLY A 144 -7.94 10.33 -9.46
CA GLY A 144 -7.27 10.20 -8.15
C GLY A 144 -8.22 10.19 -6.95
N SER A 145 -9.55 10.22 -7.16
CA SER A 145 -10.52 10.08 -6.07
C SER A 145 -10.65 8.62 -5.61
N TRP A 146 -11.25 8.42 -4.44
CA TRP A 146 -11.59 7.08 -3.94
C TRP A 146 -13.00 6.73 -4.40
N GLU A 147 -13.13 5.72 -5.27
CA GLU A 147 -14.40 5.30 -5.86
C GLU A 147 -14.85 3.95 -5.31
N PHE A 148 -16.16 3.80 -5.11
CA PHE A 148 -16.78 2.56 -4.68
C PHE A 148 -17.31 1.82 -5.91
N LYS A 149 -16.68 0.69 -6.23
CA LYS A 149 -17.03 -0.12 -7.40
C LYS A 149 -17.25 -1.56 -6.96
N ASP A 150 -18.26 -2.18 -7.54
CA ASP A 150 -18.34 -3.63 -7.56
C ASP A 150 -17.48 -4.13 -8.71
N ASN A 151 -16.38 -4.78 -8.38
CA ASN A 151 -15.48 -5.31 -9.40
C ASN A 151 -15.93 -6.71 -9.88
N ASN A 152 -17.08 -7.22 -9.44
CA ASN A 152 -17.59 -8.56 -9.76
C ASN A 152 -16.54 -9.67 -9.55
N ILE A 153 -15.62 -9.47 -8.60
CA ILE A 153 -14.54 -10.42 -8.34
C ILE A 153 -15.14 -11.60 -7.56
N PRO A 154 -15.07 -12.84 -8.08
CA PRO A 154 -15.52 -14.00 -7.34
C PRO A 154 -14.75 -14.12 -6.03
N ILE A 155 -15.44 -14.05 -4.90
CA ILE A 155 -14.86 -14.20 -3.56
C ILE A 155 -14.59 -15.69 -3.34
N LYS A 156 -13.35 -16.12 -3.62
CA LYS A 156 -12.89 -17.51 -3.34
C LYS A 156 -12.57 -17.71 -1.86
N ASP A 157 -12.03 -16.67 -1.23
CA ASP A 157 -11.68 -16.60 0.18
C ASP A 157 -12.56 -15.52 0.83
N LYS A 158 -13.39 -15.92 1.80
CA LYS A 158 -14.35 -15.03 2.45
C LYS A 158 -13.68 -14.00 3.35
N ASP A 159 -12.46 -14.27 3.80
CA ASP A 159 -11.73 -13.38 4.69
C ASP A 159 -10.91 -12.34 3.90
N LYS A 160 -10.73 -12.54 2.59
CA LYS A 160 -10.01 -11.60 1.72
C LYS A 160 -10.79 -10.29 1.55
N LEU A 161 -10.16 -9.18 1.93
CA LEU A 161 -10.69 -7.84 1.68
C LEU A 161 -10.56 -7.46 0.21
N ILE A 162 -11.68 -7.05 -0.41
CA ILE A 162 -11.74 -6.59 -1.80
C ILE A 162 -12.49 -5.26 -1.91
N PRO A 163 -12.24 -4.46 -2.96
CA PRO A 163 -13.06 -3.30 -3.26
C PRO A 163 -14.55 -3.61 -3.28
N SER A 164 -15.36 -2.69 -2.78
CA SER A 164 -16.80 -2.86 -2.65
C SER A 164 -17.56 -1.60 -3.04
N LEU A 165 -18.86 -1.75 -3.29
CA LEU A 165 -19.79 -0.63 -3.21
C LEU A 165 -19.77 -0.01 -1.80
N ASP A 166 -20.24 1.22 -1.70
CA ASP A 166 -20.49 1.83 -0.41
C ASP A 166 -21.66 1.12 0.28
N LYS A 167 -21.36 0.48 1.42
CA LYS A 167 -22.32 -0.29 2.21
C LYS A 167 -23.12 0.60 3.18
N ALA A 168 -22.67 1.82 3.44
CA ALA A 168 -23.24 2.70 4.46
C ALA A 168 -24.14 3.79 3.85
N ASN A 169 -23.62 4.59 2.92
CA ASN A 169 -24.32 5.76 2.39
C ASN A 169 -24.76 5.62 0.92
N ARG A 170 -24.37 4.52 0.25
CA ARG A 170 -24.63 4.25 -1.18
C ARG A 170 -24.06 5.33 -2.11
N CYS A 171 -23.00 6.01 -1.68
CA CYS A 171 -22.28 6.98 -2.50
C CYS A 171 -21.41 6.29 -3.56
N ARG A 172 -21.10 6.99 -4.64
CA ARG A 172 -20.24 6.50 -5.74
C ARG A 172 -18.76 6.65 -5.43
N ASN A 173 -18.42 7.65 -4.64
CA ASN A 173 -17.04 7.96 -4.26
C ASN A 173 -16.99 8.59 -2.86
N LEU A 174 -15.80 8.64 -2.28
CA LEU A 174 -15.59 9.17 -0.93
C LEU A 174 -15.86 10.67 -0.84
N LYS A 175 -15.66 11.43 -1.94
CA LYS A 175 -15.97 12.87 -1.98
C LYS A 175 -17.46 13.11 -1.69
N GLU A 176 -18.36 12.29 -2.26
CA GLU A 176 -19.79 12.33 -1.98
C GLU A 176 -20.11 12.02 -0.50
N VAL A 177 -19.43 11.06 0.12
CA VAL A 177 -19.63 10.74 1.54
C VAL A 177 -19.25 11.93 2.42
N TYR A 178 -18.07 12.52 2.20
CA TYR A 178 -17.66 13.72 2.93
C TYR A 178 -18.63 14.89 2.71
N LYS A 179 -19.13 15.09 1.48
CA LYS A 179 -20.12 16.13 1.17
C LYS A 179 -21.46 15.91 1.84
N SER A 180 -21.82 14.65 2.11
CA SER A 180 -23.09 14.29 2.74
C SER A 180 -23.16 14.64 4.24
N ARG A 181 -22.03 14.99 4.86
CA ARG A 181 -22.00 15.41 6.26
C ARG A 181 -22.83 16.68 6.49
N SER A 182 -23.29 16.87 7.72
CA SER A 182 -23.95 18.13 8.11
C SER A 182 -23.01 19.32 7.91
N GLY A 183 -23.47 20.32 7.15
CA GLY A 183 -22.69 21.51 6.76
C GLY A 183 -21.73 21.30 5.58
N GLY A 184 -21.69 20.11 4.97
CA GLY A 184 -20.86 19.81 3.80
C GLY A 184 -19.35 19.77 4.10
N TYR A 185 -18.57 19.43 3.06
CA TYR A 185 -17.11 19.47 3.08
C TYR A 185 -16.52 19.53 1.67
N ASP A 186 -15.71 20.55 1.40
CA ASP A 186 -14.99 20.73 0.13
C ASP A 186 -13.46 20.60 0.29
N GLY A 187 -13.00 20.09 1.44
CA GLY A 187 -11.58 19.85 1.67
C GLY A 187 -11.11 18.48 1.18
N ARG A 188 -9.90 18.09 1.58
CA ARG A 188 -9.28 16.83 1.14
C ARG A 188 -10.01 15.61 1.71
N CYS A 189 -10.58 14.81 0.82
CA CYS A 189 -11.33 13.60 1.17
C CYS A 189 -10.38 12.38 1.22
N THR A 190 -9.84 12.08 2.41
CA THR A 190 -8.84 11.02 2.60
C THR A 190 -9.41 9.76 3.25
N VAL A 191 -8.76 8.62 2.96
CA VAL A 191 -8.86 7.38 3.76
C VAL A 191 -7.66 7.28 4.71
N PRO A 192 -7.80 6.65 5.89
CA PRO A 192 -9.05 6.10 6.44
C PRO A 192 -10.03 7.19 6.84
N MET A 193 -11.32 6.85 6.88
CA MET A 193 -12.36 7.70 7.46
C MET A 193 -13.28 6.84 8.33
N LEU A 194 -13.33 7.15 9.61
CA LEU A 194 -14.29 6.60 10.55
C LEU A 194 -15.56 7.47 10.54
N TRP A 195 -16.70 6.84 10.33
CA TRP A 195 -17.99 7.49 10.10
C TRP A 195 -19.01 7.05 11.16
N ASP A 196 -19.81 7.99 11.66
CA ASP A 196 -20.95 7.73 12.53
C ASP A 196 -22.22 7.69 11.66
N LEU A 197 -22.82 6.51 11.49
CA LEU A 197 -24.01 6.33 10.63
C LEU A 197 -25.22 7.11 11.15
N ARG A 198 -25.29 7.26 12.48
CA ARG A 198 -26.42 7.84 13.20
C ARG A 198 -26.41 9.36 13.07
N LYS A 199 -25.24 9.96 13.28
CA LYS A 199 -25.02 11.41 13.11
C LYS A 199 -24.82 11.82 11.65
N LYS A 200 -24.53 10.85 10.77
CA LYS A 200 -24.10 11.08 9.38
C LYS A 200 -22.96 12.09 9.31
N ASP A 201 -21.92 11.85 10.11
CA ASP A 201 -20.74 12.71 10.16
C ASP A 201 -19.44 11.92 10.27
N VAL A 202 -18.35 12.57 9.89
CA VAL A 202 -16.99 12.07 10.02
C VAL A 202 -16.59 12.15 11.49
N VAL A 203 -16.29 11.00 12.09
CA VAL A 203 -15.76 10.91 13.45
C VAL A 203 -14.29 11.27 13.47
N CYS A 204 -13.52 10.65 12.57
CA CYS A 204 -12.08 10.84 12.51
C CYS A 204 -11.55 10.45 11.13
N ASN A 205 -10.56 11.17 10.64
CA ASN A 205 -9.79 10.77 9.47
C ASN A 205 -8.27 10.79 9.70
N GLU A 206 -7.84 10.81 10.97
CA GLU A 206 -6.46 10.54 11.37
C GLU A 206 -6.27 9.06 11.71
N SER A 207 -5.37 8.40 11.00
CA SER A 207 -5.15 6.95 11.13
C SER A 207 -4.69 6.52 12.51
N TYR A 208 -3.84 7.32 13.17
CA TYR A 208 -3.29 6.97 14.48
C TYR A 208 -4.37 7.06 15.58
N ASP A 209 -5.16 8.14 15.57
CA ASP A 209 -6.30 8.29 16.49
C ASP A 209 -7.30 7.14 16.35
N ILE A 210 -7.58 6.70 15.11
CA ILE A 210 -8.49 5.57 14.86
C ILE A 210 -7.95 4.27 15.44
N ILE A 211 -6.66 3.97 15.28
CA ILE A 211 -6.09 2.72 15.82
C ILE A 211 -5.97 2.73 17.35
N GLU A 212 -5.70 3.88 17.96
CA GLU A 212 -5.76 4.02 19.43
C GLU A 212 -7.19 3.81 19.93
N PHE A 213 -8.18 4.39 19.24
CA PHE A 213 -9.58 4.20 19.58
C PHE A 213 -10.04 2.75 19.39
N PHE A 214 -9.62 2.06 18.33
CA PHE A 214 -9.90 0.64 18.15
C PHE A 214 -9.23 -0.24 19.22
N ASN A 215 -8.02 0.14 19.66
CA ASN A 215 -7.27 -0.60 20.66
C ASN A 215 -7.96 -0.62 22.02
N SER A 216 -8.44 0.53 22.52
CA SER A 216 -8.98 0.64 23.88
C SER A 216 -10.46 1.05 23.94
N GLY A 217 -10.91 1.93 23.04
CA GLY A 217 -12.27 2.49 23.04
C GLY A 217 -13.36 1.50 22.67
N LEU A 218 -13.03 0.42 21.96
CA LEU A 218 -13.97 -0.59 21.48
C LEU A 218 -13.83 -1.96 22.17
N ASN A 219 -13.13 -2.06 23.30
CA ASN A 219 -12.88 -3.33 23.99
C ASN A 219 -14.15 -4.13 24.27
N LYS A 220 -15.25 -3.49 24.66
CA LYS A 220 -16.54 -4.17 24.92
C LYS A 220 -17.19 -4.82 23.68
N LEU A 221 -16.75 -4.43 22.48
CA LEU A 221 -17.22 -4.97 21.20
C LEU A 221 -16.18 -5.87 20.51
N ALA A 222 -14.95 -5.92 21.05
CA ALA A 222 -13.84 -6.66 20.50
C ALA A 222 -13.96 -8.15 20.89
N ARG A 223 -13.72 -9.06 19.93
CA ARG A 223 -13.58 -10.49 20.24
C ARG A 223 -12.28 -10.78 21.01
N ASN A 224 -11.24 -9.96 20.79
CA ASN A 224 -9.96 -10.01 21.49
C ASN A 224 -9.82 -8.79 22.40
N ASP A 225 -10.72 -8.65 23.36
CA ASP A 225 -10.80 -7.53 24.30
C ASP A 225 -9.56 -7.39 25.19
N ASN A 226 -8.94 -8.50 25.59
CA ASN A 226 -7.72 -8.56 26.40
C ASN A 226 -6.43 -8.19 25.64
N LEU A 227 -6.47 -8.12 24.30
CA LEU A 227 -5.30 -7.69 23.52
C LEU A 227 -5.12 -6.17 23.64
N ASP A 228 -4.02 -5.73 24.25
CA ASP A 228 -3.65 -4.33 24.31
C ASP A 228 -2.33 -4.08 23.55
N LEU A 229 -2.43 -3.35 22.44
CA LEU A 229 -1.34 -2.93 21.56
C LEU A 229 -0.72 -1.58 21.99
N SER A 230 -1.27 -0.92 23.01
CA SER A 230 -0.72 0.29 23.60
C SER A 230 -0.91 0.29 25.12
N PRO A 231 -0.33 -0.71 25.81
CA PRO A 231 -0.51 -0.84 27.24
C PRO A 231 0.20 0.34 27.96
N PRO A 232 -0.29 0.77 29.14
CA PRO A 232 0.22 1.96 29.80
C PRO A 232 1.74 1.96 30.01
N GLU A 233 2.32 0.81 30.36
CA GLU A 233 3.75 0.65 30.62
C GLU A 233 4.66 0.81 29.38
N LEU A 234 4.12 0.65 28.16
CA LEU A 234 4.86 0.83 26.92
C LEU A 234 4.55 2.15 26.21
N LYS A 235 3.66 2.98 26.76
CA LYS A 235 3.13 4.16 26.05
C LYS A 235 4.21 5.17 25.68
N GLU A 236 5.13 5.46 26.60
CA GLU A 236 6.26 6.37 26.34
C GLU A 236 7.19 5.82 25.24
N MET A 237 7.46 4.52 25.27
CA MET A 237 8.32 3.86 24.28
C MET A 237 7.66 3.85 22.89
N ILE A 238 6.35 3.59 22.83
CA ILE A 238 5.55 3.69 21.59
C ILE A 238 5.62 5.11 21.03
N GLN A 239 5.47 6.13 21.88
CA GLN A 239 5.57 7.53 21.47
C GLN A 239 6.97 7.86 20.95
N GLY A 240 8.03 7.41 21.62
CA GLY A 240 9.41 7.57 21.17
C GLY A 240 9.65 6.96 19.79
N TRP A 241 9.21 5.72 19.57
CA TRP A 241 9.31 5.07 18.27
C TRP A 241 8.49 5.77 17.19
N ASN A 242 7.27 6.22 17.49
CA ASN A 242 6.45 6.95 16.53
C ASN A 242 7.08 8.29 16.10
N GLN A 243 7.78 8.99 16.99
CA GLN A 243 8.52 10.21 16.66
C GLN A 243 9.69 9.97 15.70
N ILE A 244 10.20 8.73 15.62
CA ILE A 244 11.24 8.32 14.67
C ILE A 244 10.58 7.79 13.38
N VAL A 245 9.71 6.78 13.52
CA VAL A 245 9.14 6.02 12.41
C VAL A 245 8.23 6.89 11.55
N TYR A 246 7.41 7.78 12.12
CA TYR A 246 6.51 8.61 11.30
C TYR A 246 7.26 9.56 10.36
N PRO A 247 8.09 10.51 10.83
CA PRO A 247 8.68 11.51 9.95
C PRO A 247 9.78 10.93 9.04
N LYS A 248 10.54 9.93 9.53
CA LYS A 248 11.74 9.42 8.84
C LYS A 248 11.49 8.20 7.97
N VAL A 249 10.47 7.38 8.27
CA VAL A 249 10.17 6.14 7.53
C VAL A 249 8.82 6.20 6.85
N ASN A 250 7.72 6.33 7.61
CA ASN A 250 6.37 6.32 7.04
C ASN A 250 6.12 7.48 6.08
N ASN A 251 6.50 8.69 6.50
CA ASN A 251 6.46 9.88 5.66
C ASN A 251 7.78 10.07 4.89
N GLY A 252 8.88 9.46 5.35
CA GLY A 252 10.20 9.52 4.68
C GLY A 252 10.15 9.00 3.25
N VAL A 253 9.52 7.85 3.01
CA VAL A 253 9.35 7.32 1.64
C VAL A 253 8.57 8.27 0.72
N TYR A 254 7.57 8.99 1.25
CA TYR A 254 6.83 10.01 0.48
C TYR A 254 7.68 11.25 0.26
N ARG A 255 8.51 11.65 1.22
CA ARG A 255 9.48 12.75 1.05
C ARG A 255 10.47 12.44 -0.06
N CYS A 256 10.92 11.19 -0.20
CA CYS A 256 11.71 10.76 -1.35
C CYS A 256 10.90 10.83 -2.66
N GLY A 257 9.74 10.17 -2.69
CA GLY A 257 8.96 10.02 -3.92
C GLY A 257 8.36 11.31 -4.46
N PHE A 258 8.12 12.29 -3.59
CA PHE A 258 7.52 13.58 -3.93
C PHE A 258 8.51 14.75 -3.89
N ALA A 259 9.80 14.50 -3.66
CA ALA A 259 10.82 15.54 -3.74
C ALA A 259 10.80 16.23 -5.11
N GLN A 260 10.87 17.56 -5.10
CA GLN A 260 10.85 18.37 -6.32
C GLN A 260 12.24 18.97 -6.66
N SER A 261 13.26 18.65 -5.86
CA SER A 261 14.67 18.99 -6.07
C SER A 261 15.57 17.80 -5.73
N GLN A 262 16.80 17.80 -6.25
CA GLN A 262 17.78 16.76 -5.95
C GLN A 262 18.18 16.82 -4.47
N GLU A 263 18.36 18.02 -3.92
CA GLU A 263 18.76 18.26 -2.55
C GLU A 263 17.70 17.76 -1.56
N ALA A 264 16.41 18.00 -1.81
CA ALA A 264 15.33 17.50 -0.98
C ALA A 264 15.23 15.97 -1.01
N TYR A 265 15.44 15.38 -2.20
CA TYR A 265 15.49 13.92 -2.35
C TYR A 265 16.67 13.32 -1.59
N ASP A 266 17.87 13.87 -1.76
CA ASP A 266 19.10 13.38 -1.13
C ASP A 266 19.01 13.45 0.40
N GLY A 267 18.48 14.56 0.93
CA GLY A 267 18.22 14.68 2.36
C GLY A 267 17.23 13.62 2.87
N ALA A 268 16.10 13.44 2.18
CA ALA A 268 15.07 12.50 2.59
C ALA A 268 15.53 11.03 2.50
N VAL A 269 16.23 10.65 1.42
CA VAL A 269 16.68 9.26 1.21
C VAL A 269 17.81 8.89 2.16
N ASN A 270 18.72 9.80 2.48
CA ASN A 270 19.77 9.55 3.46
C ASN A 270 19.19 9.37 4.87
N GLU A 271 18.24 10.22 5.28
CA GLU A 271 17.57 10.09 6.58
C GLU A 271 16.76 8.78 6.67
N LEU A 272 16.03 8.42 5.61
CA LEU A 272 15.27 7.18 5.53
C LEU A 272 16.17 5.97 5.77
N PHE A 273 17.26 5.85 5.01
CA PHE A 273 18.13 4.68 5.10
C PHE A 273 18.95 4.64 6.39
N SER A 274 19.42 5.79 6.90
CA SER A 274 20.05 5.84 8.23
C SER A 274 19.10 5.30 9.31
N THR A 275 17.82 5.69 9.24
CA THR A 275 16.82 5.23 10.20
C THR A 275 16.47 3.74 10.01
N LEU A 276 16.43 3.24 8.77
CA LEU A 276 16.23 1.80 8.52
C LEU A 276 17.40 0.97 9.04
N ASP A 277 18.64 1.47 8.92
CA ASP A 277 19.83 0.82 9.47
C ASP A 277 19.76 0.80 11.02
N GLU A 278 19.35 1.90 11.67
CA GLU A 278 19.12 1.96 13.12
C GLU A 278 18.04 0.96 13.60
N ILE A 279 16.92 0.87 12.87
CA ILE A 279 15.84 -0.07 13.20
C ILE A 279 16.27 -1.52 12.96
N GLU A 280 17.04 -1.78 11.91
CA GLU A 280 17.61 -3.11 11.63
C GLU A 280 18.46 -3.61 12.80
N ASP A 281 19.36 -2.76 13.30
CA ASP A 281 20.23 -3.09 14.44
C ASP A 281 19.39 -3.33 15.71
N HIS A 282 18.42 -2.45 15.99
CA HIS A 282 17.51 -2.60 17.14
C HIS A 282 16.73 -3.93 17.10
N LEU A 283 16.19 -4.28 15.93
CA LEU A 283 15.44 -5.52 15.71
C LEU A 283 16.32 -6.77 15.68
N GLY A 284 17.65 -6.62 15.72
CA GLY A 284 18.58 -7.73 15.90
C GLY A 284 18.62 -8.26 17.33
N SER A 285 18.29 -7.43 18.31
CA SER A 285 18.23 -7.81 19.74
C SER A 285 16.83 -7.79 20.33
N ASN A 286 15.88 -7.10 19.70
CA ASN A 286 14.51 -6.98 20.16
C ASN A 286 13.55 -7.62 19.16
N ARG A 287 12.61 -8.42 19.63
CA ARG A 287 11.63 -9.07 18.75
C ARG A 287 10.75 -8.05 18.02
N TYR A 288 10.31 -7.01 18.72
CA TYR A 288 9.51 -5.88 18.22
C TYR A 288 10.14 -4.53 18.62
N LEU A 289 9.58 -3.41 18.15
CA LEU A 289 10.11 -2.09 18.46
C LEU A 289 10.14 -1.83 19.98
N CYS A 290 9.08 -2.23 20.70
CA CYS A 290 8.98 -2.03 22.14
C CYS A 290 9.37 -3.27 22.98
N GLY A 291 10.32 -4.08 22.49
CA GLY A 291 10.78 -5.30 23.16
C GLY A 291 10.07 -6.56 22.68
N GLU A 292 9.51 -7.37 23.58
CA GLU A 292 8.93 -8.69 23.26
C GLU A 292 7.46 -8.66 22.80
N ARG A 293 6.78 -7.52 22.95
CA ARG A 293 5.35 -7.38 22.64
C ARG A 293 5.12 -6.56 21.36
N LEU A 294 4.20 -7.03 20.53
CA LEU A 294 3.67 -6.27 19.39
C LEU A 294 2.88 -5.06 19.91
N THR A 295 3.13 -3.88 19.33
CA THR A 295 2.47 -2.62 19.69
C THR A 295 1.92 -1.87 18.48
N LEU A 296 1.23 -0.75 18.72
CA LEU A 296 0.77 0.16 17.65
C LEU A 296 1.94 0.77 16.85
N ALA A 297 3.13 0.92 17.45
CA ALA A 297 4.32 1.37 16.72
C ALA A 297 4.72 0.37 15.63
N ASP A 298 4.61 -0.92 15.94
CA ASP A 298 4.90 -2.00 15.00
C ASP A 298 3.95 -2.03 13.82
N VAL A 299 2.64 -1.86 14.09
CA VAL A 299 1.62 -1.73 13.04
C VAL A 299 1.93 -0.53 12.14
N CYS A 300 2.35 0.60 12.72
CA CYS A 300 2.70 1.79 11.95
C CYS A 300 3.90 1.55 11.03
N LEU A 301 4.95 0.88 11.50
CA LEU A 301 6.12 0.51 10.70
C LEU A 301 5.78 -0.51 9.61
N PHE A 302 5.12 -1.61 9.98
CA PHE A 302 4.75 -2.72 9.09
C PHE A 302 4.07 -2.25 7.80
N THR A 303 3.12 -1.32 7.92
CA THR A 303 2.36 -0.81 6.76
C THR A 303 3.24 -0.11 5.72
N THR A 304 4.40 0.42 6.11
CA THR A 304 5.42 0.92 5.18
C THR A 304 6.28 -0.21 4.63
N LEU A 305 6.74 -1.13 5.48
CA LEU A 305 7.64 -2.23 5.09
C LEU A 305 7.02 -3.12 4.01
N ILE A 306 5.75 -3.52 4.15
CA ILE A 306 5.06 -4.38 3.17
C ILE A 306 4.92 -3.75 1.77
N ARG A 307 5.12 -2.43 1.66
CA ARG A 307 5.07 -1.68 0.39
C ARG A 307 6.46 -1.35 -0.15
N PHE A 308 7.52 -1.60 0.62
CA PHE A 308 8.83 -1.04 0.35
C PHE A 308 9.42 -1.55 -0.97
N ASP A 309 9.63 -2.85 -1.10
CA ASP A 309 10.24 -3.42 -2.31
C ASP A 309 9.36 -3.31 -3.55
N SER A 310 8.05 -3.51 -3.39
CA SER A 310 7.10 -3.56 -4.50
C SER A 310 6.70 -2.18 -5.04
N VAL A 311 6.88 -1.12 -4.25
CA VAL A 311 6.46 0.24 -4.61
C VAL A 311 7.56 1.26 -4.32
N TYR A 312 7.92 1.47 -3.06
CA TYR A 312 8.73 2.63 -2.68
C TYR A 312 10.15 2.56 -3.23
N ASN A 313 10.73 1.36 -3.29
CA ASN A 313 12.05 1.14 -3.87
C ASN A 313 12.10 1.64 -5.32
N ILE A 314 11.09 1.32 -6.14
CA ILE A 314 11.09 1.64 -7.56
C ILE A 314 10.47 3.01 -7.83
N LEU A 315 9.20 3.21 -7.43
CA LEU A 315 8.44 4.40 -7.78
C LEU A 315 8.92 5.65 -7.04
N PHE A 316 9.22 5.51 -5.74
CA PHE A 316 9.71 6.60 -4.90
C PHE A 316 11.23 6.71 -4.86
N LYS A 317 11.92 5.88 -5.64
CA LYS A 317 13.38 5.84 -5.74
C LYS A 317 14.08 5.55 -4.42
N CYS A 318 13.44 4.85 -3.48
CA CYS A 318 14.09 4.40 -2.25
C CYS A 318 15.02 3.19 -2.54
N THR A 319 16.04 3.38 -3.38
CA THR A 319 16.79 2.29 -4.05
C THR A 319 18.11 1.89 -3.40
N LYS A 320 18.57 2.58 -2.33
CA LYS A 320 19.90 2.31 -1.74
C LYS A 320 20.07 0.84 -1.32
N LYS A 321 19.02 0.24 -0.77
CA LYS A 321 18.96 -1.16 -0.36
C LYS A 321 17.49 -1.63 -0.35
N LYS A 322 17.22 -2.85 -0.80
CA LYS A 322 15.89 -3.47 -0.71
C LYS A 322 15.64 -3.98 0.71
N LEU A 323 14.38 -4.07 1.11
CA LEU A 323 13.97 -4.57 2.40
C LEU A 323 14.40 -6.02 2.62
N VAL A 324 14.35 -6.87 1.59
CA VAL A 324 14.81 -8.27 1.68
C VAL A 324 16.30 -8.40 2.04
N GLU A 325 17.10 -7.35 1.83
CA GLU A 325 18.53 -7.31 2.18
C GLU A 325 18.77 -6.93 3.65
N TYR A 326 17.71 -6.64 4.40
CA TYR A 326 17.73 -6.39 5.84
C TYR A 326 17.18 -7.63 6.59
N PRO A 327 18.05 -8.53 7.11
CA PRO A 327 17.59 -9.79 7.69
C PRO A 327 16.61 -9.61 8.85
N ASN A 328 16.81 -8.64 9.75
CA ASN A 328 15.94 -8.44 10.90
C ASN A 328 14.61 -7.80 10.47
N LEU A 329 14.63 -6.72 9.69
CA LEU A 329 13.43 -6.07 9.15
C LEU A 329 12.60 -7.00 8.25
N TYR A 330 13.25 -7.81 7.42
CA TYR A 330 12.54 -8.77 6.56
C TYR A 330 11.97 -9.94 7.36
N GLY A 331 12.69 -10.43 8.38
CA GLY A 331 12.11 -11.36 9.36
C GLY A 331 10.92 -10.76 10.09
N TYR A 332 11.02 -9.49 10.49
CA TYR A 332 10.00 -8.75 11.24
C TYR A 332 8.74 -8.52 10.40
N LEU A 333 8.92 -8.14 9.13
CA LEU A 333 7.84 -8.06 8.15
C LEU A 333 7.08 -9.40 8.05
N ARG A 334 7.81 -10.51 7.89
CA ARG A 334 7.20 -11.84 7.75
C ARG A 334 6.50 -12.29 9.02
N GLU A 335 7.08 -12.05 10.19
CA GLU A 335 6.46 -12.36 11.48
C GLU A 335 5.10 -11.66 11.61
N ILE A 336 5.04 -10.35 11.42
CA ILE A 336 3.77 -9.60 11.53
C ILE A 336 2.76 -10.03 10.46
N TYR A 337 3.22 -10.27 9.23
CA TYR A 337 2.36 -10.75 8.15
C TYR A 337 1.69 -12.10 8.48
N GLN A 338 2.42 -12.98 9.17
CA GLN A 338 1.96 -14.33 9.54
C GLN A 338 1.05 -14.35 10.79
N ILE A 339 0.89 -13.23 11.49
CA ILE A 339 -0.08 -13.14 12.59
C ILE A 339 -1.50 -13.38 12.05
N PRO A 340 -2.32 -14.25 12.68
CA PRO A 340 -3.66 -14.55 12.21
C PRO A 340 -4.49 -13.29 11.93
N GLY A 341 -5.04 -13.21 10.71
CA GLY A 341 -5.85 -12.09 10.24
C GLY A 341 -5.09 -10.96 9.54
N VAL A 342 -3.76 -10.84 9.70
CA VAL A 342 -2.98 -9.75 9.07
C VAL A 342 -2.79 -9.98 7.56
N ALA A 343 -2.47 -11.20 7.13
CA ALA A 343 -2.32 -11.51 5.71
C ALA A 343 -3.57 -11.16 4.89
N ALA A 344 -4.77 -11.34 5.46
CA ALA A 344 -6.05 -11.03 4.81
C ALA A 344 -6.26 -9.53 4.54
N THR A 345 -5.54 -8.64 5.24
CA THR A 345 -5.57 -7.20 4.99
C THR A 345 -4.57 -6.75 3.92
N CYS A 346 -3.67 -7.65 3.49
CA CYS A 346 -2.59 -7.36 2.55
C CYS A 346 -2.96 -7.79 1.13
N ASP A 347 -3.26 -6.82 0.25
CA ASP A 347 -3.40 -7.09 -1.19
C ASP A 347 -2.29 -6.34 -1.95
N ILE A 348 -1.21 -7.06 -2.28
CA ILE A 348 -0.05 -6.49 -2.98
C ILE A 348 -0.41 -6.00 -4.38
N SER A 349 -1.33 -6.68 -5.08
CA SER A 349 -1.81 -6.24 -6.39
C SER A 349 -2.55 -4.92 -6.28
N ALA A 350 -3.49 -4.81 -5.35
CA ALA A 350 -4.22 -3.56 -5.12
C ALA A 350 -3.27 -2.43 -4.68
N ILE A 351 -2.28 -2.72 -3.84
CA ILE A 351 -1.22 -1.77 -3.48
C ILE A 351 -0.53 -1.26 -4.75
N MET A 352 0.06 -2.14 -5.56
CA MET A 352 0.79 -1.70 -6.74
C MET A 352 -0.11 -0.97 -7.75
N ASP A 353 -1.34 -1.45 -7.97
CA ASP A 353 -2.33 -0.78 -8.81
C ASP A 353 -2.56 0.66 -8.34
N GLY A 354 -2.75 0.86 -7.04
CA GLY A 354 -2.96 2.20 -6.49
C GLY A 354 -1.77 3.13 -6.69
N TYR A 355 -0.54 2.65 -6.51
CA TYR A 355 0.63 3.52 -6.68
C TYR A 355 0.99 3.76 -8.14
N TYR A 356 1.09 2.71 -8.95
CA TYR A 356 1.58 2.82 -10.33
C TYR A 356 0.54 3.39 -11.30
N LYS A 357 -0.76 3.16 -11.08
CA LYS A 357 -1.80 3.63 -12.01
C LYS A 357 -2.39 4.98 -11.63
N THR A 358 -2.28 5.42 -10.38
CA THR A 358 -3.01 6.62 -9.92
C THR A 358 -2.15 7.79 -9.46
N LEU A 359 -0.87 7.57 -9.18
CA LEU A 359 0.05 8.67 -8.87
C LEU A 359 0.56 9.33 -10.15
N PHE A 360 -0.35 9.94 -10.90
CA PHE A 360 0.00 10.89 -11.96
C PHE A 360 0.30 12.25 -11.33
N PRO A 361 1.44 12.91 -11.64
CA PRO A 361 2.34 12.65 -12.76
C PRO A 361 3.60 11.82 -12.43
N LEU A 362 3.74 11.25 -11.22
CA LEU A 362 4.94 10.48 -10.84
C LEU A 362 5.20 9.28 -11.77
N ASN A 363 4.15 8.58 -12.19
CA ASN A 363 4.25 7.53 -13.20
C ASN A 363 3.32 7.82 -14.39
N ALA A 364 3.74 8.71 -15.27
CA ALA A 364 2.96 9.11 -16.45
C ALA A 364 2.54 7.95 -17.36
N SER A 365 3.34 6.88 -17.42
CA SER A 365 3.06 5.73 -18.27
C SER A 365 1.96 4.80 -17.74
N GLY A 366 1.69 4.84 -16.43
CA GLY A 366 0.84 3.87 -15.75
C GLY A 366 1.39 2.43 -15.75
N ILE A 367 2.60 2.20 -16.28
CA ILE A 367 3.22 0.88 -16.35
C ILE A 367 3.63 0.46 -14.95
N GLN A 368 3.29 -0.77 -14.59
CA GLN A 368 3.64 -1.41 -13.34
C GLN A 368 4.77 -2.42 -13.58
N PRO A 369 5.82 -2.45 -12.73
CA PRO A 369 6.84 -3.48 -12.80
C PRO A 369 6.26 -4.85 -12.39
N ALA A 370 6.90 -5.93 -12.83
CA ALA A 370 6.59 -7.26 -12.30
C ALA A 370 6.86 -7.31 -10.78
N ILE A 371 6.06 -8.10 -10.06
CA ILE A 371 6.27 -8.34 -8.62
C ILE A 371 7.62 -9.06 -8.46
N SER A 372 8.48 -8.52 -7.58
CA SER A 372 9.74 -9.17 -7.22
C SER A 372 9.47 -10.53 -6.59
N SER A 373 10.31 -11.52 -6.86
CA SER A 373 10.22 -12.84 -6.21
C SER A 373 10.36 -12.78 -4.69
N SER A 374 10.96 -11.72 -4.14
CA SER A 374 11.03 -11.47 -2.68
C SER A 374 9.76 -10.84 -2.10
N GLY A 375 8.88 -10.29 -2.94
CA GLY A 375 7.65 -9.61 -2.55
C GLY A 375 6.39 -10.38 -2.91
N ASP A 376 6.53 -11.61 -3.41
CA ASP A 376 5.39 -12.51 -3.62
C ASP A 376 4.84 -13.05 -2.30
N GLN A 377 3.59 -13.51 -2.37
CA GLN A 377 2.88 -13.98 -1.18
C GLN A 377 3.57 -15.19 -0.54
N ASP A 378 4.16 -16.07 -1.36
CA ASP A 378 4.84 -17.28 -0.90
C ASP A 378 6.10 -16.96 -0.09
N SER A 379 6.85 -15.93 -0.47
CA SER A 379 8.03 -15.48 0.26
C SER A 379 7.67 -14.91 1.64
N LEU A 380 6.51 -14.27 1.77
CA LEU A 380 6.02 -13.74 3.04
C LEU A 380 5.62 -14.84 4.04
N TRP A 381 5.28 -16.04 3.55
CA TRP A 381 4.95 -17.21 4.39
C TRP A 381 6.16 -18.05 4.82
N ARG A 382 7.37 -17.74 4.34
CA ARG A 382 8.58 -18.46 4.76
C ARG A 382 8.87 -18.23 6.26
N PRO A 383 9.42 -19.22 6.99
CA PRO A 383 9.76 -19.08 8.41
C PRO A 383 10.64 -17.86 8.70
N HIS A 384 10.31 -17.10 9.74
CA HIS A 384 11.00 -15.87 10.11
C HIS A 384 12.02 -16.04 11.25
N ASN A 385 11.93 -17.10 12.06
CA ASN A 385 12.81 -17.43 13.19
C ASN A 385 12.96 -16.33 14.25
N ARG A 386 12.02 -15.38 14.30
CA ARG A 386 12.08 -14.24 15.24
C ARG A 386 11.58 -14.56 16.64
N ASP A 387 10.91 -15.68 16.80
CA ASP A 387 10.56 -16.26 18.10
C ASP A 387 11.78 -16.64 18.95
N LEU A 388 12.98 -16.67 18.35
CA LEU A 388 14.27 -16.93 19.00
C LEU A 388 15.05 -15.66 19.37
N VAL A 389 14.67 -14.50 18.82
CA VAL A 389 15.31 -13.21 19.14
C VAL A 389 15.04 -12.87 20.61
N GLY A 390 16.04 -12.37 21.34
CA GLY A 390 15.94 -12.05 22.77
C GLY A 390 16.03 -13.24 23.73
N LYS A 391 15.56 -14.44 23.34
CA LYS A 391 15.53 -15.63 24.22
C LYS A 391 16.88 -16.32 24.46
N ALA A 392 17.88 -16.07 23.62
CA ALA A 392 19.22 -16.66 23.79
C ALA A 392 19.99 -16.07 24.99
N ILE A 393 19.61 -14.89 25.49
CA ILE A 393 20.29 -14.21 26.60
C ILE A 393 19.84 -14.78 27.96
N GLU A 394 18.56 -15.16 28.09
CA GLU A 394 18.05 -15.77 29.33
C GLU A 394 18.66 -17.15 29.60
N ALA A 395 18.93 -17.94 28.54
CA ALA A 395 19.56 -19.25 28.69
C ALA A 395 21.03 -19.20 29.15
N GLN A 396 21.73 -18.08 28.93
CA GLN A 396 23.12 -17.88 29.40
C GLN A 396 23.21 -17.22 30.79
N LEU A 397 22.16 -16.53 31.23
CA LEU A 397 22.07 -15.94 32.58
C LEU A 397 21.43 -16.88 33.62
N SER A 398 20.95 -18.04 33.17
CA SER A 398 20.33 -19.08 34.01
C SER A 398 21.28 -20.24 34.36
N VAL A 399 22.59 -20.12 34.07
CA VAL A 399 23.62 -21.14 34.32
C VAL A 399 24.61 -20.66 35.36
#